data_AF-A0A067L5R5-F1
#
_entry.id   AF-A0A067L5R5-F1
#
_cell.length_a   1.000
_cell.length_b   1.000
_cell.length_c   1.000
_cell.angle_alpha   90.00
_cell.angle_beta   90.00
_cell.angle_gamma   90.00
#
_symmetry.space_group_name_H-M   'P 1'
#
loop_
_entity.id
_entity.type
_entity.pdbx_description
1 polymer ?
#
loop_
_entity_poly.entity_id
_entity_poly.type
_entity_poly.pdbx_seq_one_letter_code
_entity_poly.pdbx_strand_id
1 'polypeptide(L)'
;MRVSFGGSMDLPAILDFVDFGRDFIIAVDVNASVLIREIAIESGVDFDEDLRALVIDHMSDAVLETEGDHTLNATTGLGAPVLFQGIAHTLNPTSSLVLKVLSAFPSAYSADPKAKLLNSPLLPGSAISLVSIVQV
;
A
#
# COMPACT_ATOMS: atom_id res chain seq x y z
N MET A 1 -12.18 9.87 -19.22
CA MET A 1 -13.03 8.67 -19.23
C MET A 1 -12.83 7.98 -17.89
N ARG A 2 -13.85 7.95 -17.02
CA ARG A 2 -13.75 7.24 -15.73
C ARG A 2 -13.67 5.74 -16.03
N VAL A 3 -12.61 5.07 -15.57
CA VAL A 3 -12.47 3.62 -15.67
C VAL A 3 -13.44 3.01 -14.67
N SER A 4 -14.37 2.17 -15.15
CA SER A 4 -15.30 1.40 -14.34
C SER A 4 -14.84 -0.06 -14.37
N PHE A 5 -15.09 -0.81 -13.29
CA PHE A 5 -14.87 -2.26 -13.26
C PHE A 5 -15.77 -3.03 -14.24
N GLY A 6 -16.75 -2.35 -14.86
CA GLY A 6 -17.76 -2.93 -15.73
C GLY A 6 -19.04 -3.27 -14.96
N GLY A 7 -20.17 -3.25 -15.66
CA GLY A 7 -21.48 -3.50 -15.04
C GLY A 7 -21.85 -2.45 -13.99
N SER A 8 -22.52 -2.89 -12.93
CA SER A 8 -22.95 -2.06 -11.79
C SER A 8 -21.93 -2.05 -10.64
N MET A 9 -20.66 -2.38 -10.91
CA MET A 9 -19.62 -2.43 -9.89
C MET A 9 -18.96 -1.05 -9.75
N ASP A 10 -19.40 -0.31 -8.75
CA ASP A 10 -18.88 0.99 -8.32
C ASP A 10 -18.57 1.00 -6.81
N LEU A 11 -18.12 2.14 -6.29
CA LEU A 11 -17.76 2.28 -4.88
C LEU A 11 -18.92 1.91 -3.93
N PRO A 12 -20.14 2.47 -4.09
CA PRO A 12 -21.29 2.08 -3.26
C PRO A 12 -21.57 0.57 -3.27
N ALA A 13 -21.55 -0.08 -4.44
CA ALA A 13 -21.81 -1.52 -4.52
C ALA A 13 -20.78 -2.37 -3.76
N ILE A 14 -19.52 -1.93 -3.70
CA ILE A 14 -18.45 -2.62 -2.96
C ILE A 14 -18.58 -2.38 -1.46
N LEU A 15 -18.91 -1.17 -1.04
CA LEU A 15 -19.15 -0.87 0.38
C LEU A 15 -20.36 -1.64 0.91
N ASP A 16 -21.48 -1.64 0.17
CA ASP A 16 -22.66 -2.43 0.51
C ASP A 16 -22.31 -3.93 0.63
N PHE A 17 -21.47 -4.45 -0.27
CA PHE A 17 -21.03 -5.86 -0.22
C PHE A 17 -20.32 -6.19 1.09
N VAL A 18 -19.43 -5.31 1.57
CA VAL A 18 -18.73 -5.46 2.86
C VAL A 18 -19.70 -5.29 4.03
N ASP A 19 -20.58 -4.30 3.99
CA ASP A 19 -21.60 -4.04 5.03
C ASP A 19 -22.59 -5.21 5.20
N PHE A 20 -22.80 -6.02 4.17
CA PHE A 20 -23.53 -7.28 4.26
C PHE A 20 -22.71 -8.44 4.90
N GLY A 21 -21.57 -8.14 5.51
CA GLY A 21 -20.74 -9.07 6.27
C GLY A 21 -19.89 -9.98 5.37
N ARG A 22 -19.51 -9.51 4.18
CA ARG A 22 -18.70 -10.28 3.24
C ARG A 22 -17.25 -9.82 3.24
N ASP A 23 -16.35 -10.77 3.03
CA ASP A 23 -14.92 -10.49 3.00
C ASP A 23 -14.48 -9.87 1.68
N PHE A 24 -13.61 -8.88 1.76
CA PHE A 24 -13.04 -8.19 0.61
C PHE A 24 -11.52 -8.08 0.77
N ILE A 25 -10.78 -8.46 -0.28
CA ILE A 25 -9.32 -8.41 -0.32
C ILE A 25 -8.91 -7.64 -1.56
N ILE A 26 -8.04 -6.65 -1.38
CA ILE A 26 -7.42 -5.91 -2.48
C ILE A 26 -5.90 -6.06 -2.43
N ALA A 27 -5.30 -6.25 -3.60
CA ALA A 27 -3.87 -6.14 -3.82
C ALA A 27 -3.65 -5.09 -4.89
N VAL A 28 -2.72 -4.18 -4.65
CA VAL A 28 -2.60 -2.94 -5.42
C VAL A 28 -1.13 -2.71 -5.78
N ASP A 29 -0.89 -2.35 -7.05
CA ASP A 29 0.42 -1.91 -7.55
C ASP A 29 0.36 -0.42 -7.94
N VAL A 30 1.46 0.13 -8.45
CA VAL A 30 1.58 1.53 -8.91
C VAL A 30 0.52 1.96 -9.93
N ASN A 31 -0.15 1.03 -10.59
CA ASN A 31 -1.20 1.30 -11.57
C ASN A 31 -2.60 1.36 -10.95
N ALA A 32 -2.70 1.42 -9.61
CA ALA A 32 -3.95 1.59 -8.86
C ALA A 32 -4.87 2.64 -9.51
N SER A 33 -6.09 2.23 -9.87
CA SER A 33 -7.07 3.16 -10.39
C SER A 33 -7.56 4.11 -9.30
N VAL A 34 -8.13 5.25 -9.71
CA VAL A 34 -8.78 6.19 -8.79
C VAL A 34 -9.83 5.49 -7.94
N LEU A 35 -10.62 4.59 -8.52
CA LEU A 35 -11.65 3.85 -7.81
C LEU A 35 -11.08 2.91 -6.74
N ILE A 36 -9.96 2.22 -7.01
CA ILE A 36 -9.27 1.37 -6.00
C ILE A 36 -8.78 2.23 -4.83
N ARG A 37 -8.23 3.41 -5.12
CA ARG A 37 -7.78 4.37 -4.10
C ARG A 37 -8.94 4.92 -3.28
N GLU A 38 -10.06 5.26 -3.92
CA GLU A 38 -11.29 5.68 -3.24
C GLU A 38 -11.81 4.59 -2.29
N ILE A 39 -11.86 3.32 -2.72
CA ILE A 39 -12.26 2.20 -1.86
C ILE A 39 -11.34 2.06 -0.64
N ALA A 40 -10.03 2.20 -0.83
CA ALA A 40 -9.07 2.13 0.27
C ALA A 40 -9.24 3.28 1.27
N ILE A 41 -9.49 4.50 0.79
CA ILE A 41 -9.74 5.68 1.64
C ILE A 41 -11.00 5.47 2.49
N GLU A 42 -12.09 4.98 1.90
CA GLU A 42 -13.32 4.64 2.63
C GLU A 42 -13.09 3.52 3.66
N SER A 43 -12.05 2.70 3.45
CA SER A 43 -11.60 1.66 4.38
C SER A 43 -10.58 2.17 5.42
N GLY A 44 -10.22 3.47 5.41
CA GLY A 44 -9.23 4.06 6.31
C GLY A 44 -7.77 3.80 5.95
N VAL A 45 -7.50 3.50 4.68
CA VAL A 45 -6.16 3.27 4.12
C VAL A 45 -5.84 4.33 3.07
N ASP A 46 -4.72 5.03 3.25
CA ASP A 46 -4.25 6.09 2.33
C ASP A 46 -2.99 5.61 1.61
N PHE A 47 -3.09 5.33 0.30
CA PHE A 47 -1.93 5.06 -0.54
C PHE A 47 -1.17 6.34 -0.86
N ASP A 48 0.15 6.24 -1.07
CA ASP A 48 0.99 7.37 -1.49
C ASP A 48 0.39 8.09 -2.71
N GLU A 49 0.32 9.42 -2.64
CA GLU A 49 -0.23 10.29 -3.68
C GLU A 49 0.65 10.32 -4.93
N ASP A 50 1.96 10.09 -4.78
CA ASP A 50 2.86 9.93 -5.93
C ASP A 50 2.57 8.59 -6.62
N LEU A 51 1.96 8.67 -7.81
CA LEU A 51 1.58 7.51 -8.61
C LEU A 51 2.76 6.67 -9.10
N ARG A 52 4.00 7.17 -8.98
CA ARG A 52 5.21 6.43 -9.32
C ARG A 52 5.95 5.91 -8.10
N ALA A 53 5.49 6.25 -6.89
CA ALA A 53 6.19 5.87 -5.69
C ALA A 53 6.04 4.39 -5.35
N LEU A 54 7.17 3.81 -4.95
CA LEU A 54 7.29 2.46 -4.43
C LEU A 54 7.94 2.53 -3.04
N VAL A 55 7.72 1.49 -2.24
CA VAL A 55 8.47 1.31 -1.00
C VAL A 55 9.91 0.92 -1.35
N ILE A 56 10.87 1.72 -0.91
CA ILE A 56 12.30 1.52 -1.12
C ILE A 56 12.97 1.30 0.24
N ASP A 57 13.76 0.23 0.38
CA ASP A 57 14.62 0.00 1.55
C ASP A 57 16.01 -0.49 1.13
N HIS A 58 17.03 0.34 1.34
CA HIS A 58 18.42 0.02 0.96
C HIS A 58 19.10 -0.98 1.91
N MET A 59 18.54 -1.21 3.10
CA MET A 59 19.14 -2.07 4.13
C MET A 59 18.56 -3.48 4.14
N SER A 60 17.29 -3.60 3.75
CA SER A 60 16.51 -4.84 3.82
C SER A 60 16.03 -5.31 2.44
N ASP A 61 16.58 -4.75 1.37
CA ASP A 61 16.33 -5.22 0.01
C ASP A 61 16.73 -6.71 -0.10
N ALA A 62 15.88 -7.51 -0.71
CA ALA A 62 16.22 -8.88 -1.00
C ALA A 62 17.35 -8.87 -2.03
N VAL A 63 18.51 -9.42 -1.67
CA VAL A 63 19.66 -9.60 -2.59
C VAL A 63 19.30 -10.66 -3.64
N LEU A 64 18.38 -10.31 -4.50
CA LEU A 64 18.18 -10.87 -5.82
C LEU A 64 18.90 -9.92 -6.77
N GLU A 65 19.48 -10.44 -7.86
CA GLU A 65 20.15 -9.63 -8.89
C GLU A 65 19.14 -8.75 -9.68
N THR A 66 18.08 -8.25 -9.04
CA THR A 66 17.14 -7.27 -9.55
C THR A 66 17.81 -5.90 -9.55
N GLU A 67 17.72 -5.22 -10.69
CA GLU A 67 18.43 -4.00 -11.03
C GLU A 67 18.24 -2.86 -10.00
N GLY A 68 19.10 -2.77 -8.99
CA GLY A 68 19.55 -1.54 -8.29
C GLY A 68 18.53 -0.53 -7.76
N ASP A 69 17.22 -0.79 -7.85
CA ASP A 69 16.15 0.14 -7.48
C ASP A 69 15.65 -0.08 -6.05
N HIS A 70 16.07 -1.19 -5.43
CA HIS A 70 15.83 -1.55 -4.02
C HIS A 70 14.35 -1.50 -3.63
N THR A 71 13.48 -1.90 -4.57
CA THR A 71 12.02 -1.93 -4.39
C THR A 71 11.49 -3.27 -3.89
N LEU A 72 12.32 -4.33 -3.88
CA LEU A 72 11.94 -5.68 -3.46
C LEU A 72 12.39 -5.94 -2.02
N ASN A 73 11.57 -5.49 -1.08
CA ASN A 73 11.93 -5.48 0.32
C ASN A 73 11.66 -6.85 0.96
N ALA A 74 12.65 -7.40 1.67
CA ALA A 74 12.43 -8.49 2.60
C ALA A 74 12.01 -7.91 3.95
N THR A 75 10.85 -8.32 4.47
CA THR A 75 10.36 -7.95 5.80
C THR A 75 10.11 -9.18 6.66
N THR A 76 10.19 -9.02 7.97
CA THR A 76 9.98 -10.09 8.96
C THR A 76 8.86 -9.68 9.91
N GLY A 77 7.92 -10.58 10.15
CA GLY A 77 6.78 -10.31 11.03
C GLY A 77 5.77 -11.46 11.14
N LEU A 78 5.85 -12.43 10.22
CA LEU A 78 4.92 -13.56 10.14
C LEU A 78 5.62 -14.92 10.36
N GLY A 79 6.70 -14.96 11.14
CA GLY A 79 7.45 -16.18 11.45
C GLY A 79 8.44 -16.65 10.36
N ALA A 80 8.40 -16.05 9.17
CA ALA A 80 9.39 -16.20 8.12
C ALA A 80 9.57 -14.86 7.35
N PRO A 81 10.67 -14.69 6.59
CA PRO A 81 10.81 -13.56 5.69
C PRO A 81 9.73 -13.54 4.61
N VAL A 82 9.16 -12.37 4.36
CA VAL A 82 8.18 -12.11 3.30
C VAL A 82 8.78 -11.08 2.35
N LEU A 83 8.67 -11.32 1.05
CA LEU A 83 9.06 -10.35 0.03
C LEU A 83 7.87 -9.44 -0.30
N PHE A 84 8.11 -8.13 -0.36
CA PHE A 84 7.12 -7.12 -0.70
C PHE A 84 7.68 -6.18 -1.78
N GLN A 85 6.89 -5.96 -2.82
CA GLN A 85 7.12 -4.92 -3.83
C GLN A 85 5.77 -4.27 -4.14
N GLY A 86 5.64 -2.98 -3.88
CA GLY A 86 4.37 -2.27 -4.03
C GLY A 86 4.41 -0.83 -3.55
N ILE A 87 3.25 -0.18 -3.60
CA ILE A 87 3.07 1.21 -3.15
C ILE A 87 3.02 1.24 -1.61
N ALA A 88 3.56 2.30 -1.01
CA ALA A 88 3.37 2.59 0.40
C ALA A 88 1.92 2.98 0.70
N HIS A 89 1.40 2.55 1.86
CA HIS A 89 0.18 3.13 2.42
C HIS A 89 0.31 3.43 3.91
N THR A 90 -0.49 4.39 4.37
CA THR A 90 -0.67 4.72 5.77
C THR A 90 -2.09 4.38 6.23
N LEU A 91 -2.27 4.40 7.54
CA LEU A 91 -3.58 4.23 8.15
C LEU A 91 -4.11 5.59 8.55
N ASN A 92 -5.39 5.82 8.27
CA ASN A 92 -6.08 7.01 8.73
C ASN A 92 -6.11 7.00 10.28
N PRO A 93 -5.49 7.97 10.96
CA PRO A 93 -5.40 7.98 12.42
C PRO A 93 -6.75 8.15 13.13
N THR A 94 -7.80 8.54 12.41
CA THR A 94 -9.16 8.64 12.96
C THR A 94 -9.93 7.32 12.89
N SER A 95 -9.45 6.34 12.13
CA SER A 95 -10.08 5.02 12.05
C SER A 95 -9.61 4.13 13.20
N SER A 96 -10.55 3.69 14.03
CA SER A 96 -10.28 2.73 15.12
C SER A 96 -10.35 1.27 14.67
N LEU A 97 -10.74 1.02 13.41
CA LEU A 97 -11.03 -0.31 12.88
C LEU A 97 -9.92 -0.85 11.97
N VAL A 98 -9.07 0.05 11.46
CA VAL A 98 -7.96 -0.32 10.59
C VAL A 98 -6.71 -0.63 11.41
N LEU A 99 -6.06 -1.75 11.09
CA LEU A 99 -4.89 -2.24 11.80
C LEU A 99 -3.76 -2.56 10.82
N LYS A 100 -2.53 -2.27 11.26
CA LYS A 100 -1.30 -2.61 10.54
C LYS A 100 -0.93 -4.05 10.88
N VAL A 101 -0.94 -4.94 9.89
CA VAL A 101 -0.50 -6.33 10.05
C VAL A 101 0.99 -6.46 9.77
N LEU A 102 1.47 -5.79 8.72
CA LEU A 102 2.86 -5.81 8.32
C LEU A 102 3.35 -4.38 8.10
N SER A 103 4.41 -4.00 8.81
CA SER A 103 5.04 -2.68 8.71
C SER A 103 6.27 -2.74 7.81
N ALA A 104 6.57 -1.64 7.12
CA ALA A 104 7.90 -1.44 6.57
C ALA A 104 8.92 -1.24 7.72
N PHE A 105 10.20 -1.46 7.41
CA PHE A 105 11.29 -1.18 8.34
C PHE A 105 11.48 0.32 8.56
N PRO A 106 12.11 0.73 9.69
CA PRO A 106 12.43 2.13 9.95
C PRO A 106 13.33 2.80 8.90
N SER A 107 14.11 2.02 8.15
CA SER A 107 14.97 2.49 7.05
C SER A 107 14.23 2.70 5.72
N ALA A 108 13.02 2.16 5.59
CA ALA A 108 12.25 2.25 4.35
C ALA A 108 11.69 3.66 4.12
N TYR A 109 11.39 4.00 2.88
CA TYR A 109 10.67 5.22 2.51
C TYR A 109 9.90 5.01 1.21
N SER A 110 8.96 5.91 0.91
CA SER A 110 8.21 5.90 -0.35
C SER A 110 8.72 6.97 -1.32
N ALA A 111 9.07 6.59 -2.54
CA ALA A 111 9.48 7.52 -3.62
C ALA A 111 9.47 6.86 -5.01
N ASP A 112 9.49 7.67 -6.08
CA ASP A 112 9.75 7.20 -7.45
C ASP A 112 11.23 6.75 -7.56
N PRO A 113 11.51 5.44 -7.77
CA PRO A 113 12.88 4.93 -7.83
C PRO A 113 13.69 5.46 -9.03
N LYS A 114 13.01 6.02 -10.04
CA LYS A 114 13.66 6.59 -11.23
C LYS A 114 13.92 8.10 -11.09
N ALA A 115 13.32 8.74 -10.10
CA ALA A 115 13.48 10.15 -9.86
C ALA A 115 14.68 10.43 -8.93
N LYS A 116 15.34 11.57 -9.14
CA LYS A 116 16.28 12.07 -8.14
C LYS A 116 15.50 12.60 -6.95
N LEU A 117 15.83 12.12 -5.76
CA LEU A 117 15.31 12.69 -4.52
C LEU A 117 15.84 14.11 -4.34
N LEU A 118 14.97 15.09 -4.53
CA LEU A 118 15.26 16.50 -4.31
C LEU A 118 14.87 16.95 -2.89
N ASN A 119 13.86 16.28 -2.30
CA ASN A 119 13.31 16.56 -0.99
C ASN A 119 13.25 15.26 -0.17
N SER A 120 13.13 15.39 1.15
CA SER A 120 12.85 14.24 2.01
C SER A 120 11.52 13.57 1.62
N PRO A 121 11.46 12.22 1.61
CA PRO A 121 10.23 11.48 1.36
C PRO A 121 9.11 11.88 2.33
N LEU A 122 7.88 11.99 1.84
CA LEU A 122 6.72 12.33 2.67
C LEU A 122 6.37 11.19 3.64
N LEU A 123 6.61 9.95 3.23
CA LEU A 123 6.29 8.76 4.01
C LEU A 123 7.58 7.99 4.35
N PRO A 124 8.21 8.26 5.51
CA PRO A 124 9.37 7.52 5.97
C PRO A 124 9.02 6.44 7.02
N GLY A 125 9.80 5.36 6.99
CA GLY A 125 9.98 4.38 8.05
C GLY A 125 8.73 3.58 8.41
N SER A 126 8.61 3.26 9.69
CA SER A 126 7.57 2.39 10.23
C SER A 126 6.16 3.00 10.19
N ALA A 127 5.99 4.23 9.71
CA ALA A 127 4.68 4.78 9.39
C ALA A 127 4.05 4.02 8.22
N ILE A 128 4.86 3.57 7.25
CA ILE A 128 4.43 2.78 6.11
C ILE A 128 3.91 1.41 6.57
N SER A 129 2.67 1.12 6.19
CA SER A 129 2.08 -0.21 6.23
C SER A 129 2.31 -0.91 4.89
N LEU A 130 2.57 -2.21 4.92
CA LEU A 130 2.69 -3.07 3.74
C LEU A 130 1.46 -3.97 3.58
N VAL A 131 0.84 -4.34 4.71
CA VAL A 131 -0.42 -5.07 4.78
C VAL A 131 -1.25 -4.50 5.91
N SER A 132 -2.47 -4.09 5.60
CA SER A 132 -3.45 -3.62 6.58
C SER A 132 -4.71 -4.45 6.50
N ILE A 133 -5.42 -4.52 7.62
CA ILE A 133 -6.74 -5.15 7.71
C ILE A 133 -7.72 -4.15 8.30
N VAL A 134 -8.98 -4.27 7.90
CA VAL A 134 -10.09 -3.56 8.51
C VAL A 134 -11.02 -4.61 9.09
N GLN A 135 -11.45 -4.39 10.33
CA GLN A 135 -12.46 -5.21 10.96
C GLN A 135 -13.69 -4.34 11.21
N VAL A 136 -14.76 -4.61 10.46
CA VAL A 136 -16.05 -3.92 10.56
C VAL A 136 -16.98 -4.69 11.49
#